data_AF-A0A7Y8LZR1-F1
#
_entry.id   AF-A0A7Y8LZR1-F1
#
_cell.length_a   1.000
_cell.length_b   1.000
_cell.length_c   1.000
_cell.angle_alpha   90.00
_cell.angle_beta   90.00
_cell.angle_gamma   90.00
#
_symmetry.space_group_name_H-M   'P 1'
#
loop_
_entity.id
_entity.type
_entity.pdbx_description
1 polymer ?
#
loop_
_entity_poly.entity_id
_entity_poly.type
_entity_poly.pdbx_seq_one_letter_code
_entity_poly.pdbx_strand_id
1 'polypeptide(L)'
;MKNYKLKIYENVWAILVIAFFALVNVSYSQEENVVVAKVGVSEITIEEFRDRYEFMPHLNYSNDDVDTVKKEFLFSLIAEKLWALEGAQKRFDTLESVKYSLEALRRLLIKDELYKTEVEPKIKISNDEMNTGLQRVTLELFVKIISTKDSSEIFSISDQLIKGADFDSVLSTRRENNLQQSPVRIVYGSLEDENVEDLLFGMNPGSISLPIKSGDGWFIFKLVGENQNPGINLSSEHARNMVKKTLQDRKVQQVGGAYLDSLIGGKRIEADGKIFLKIFDALYSVIKKEYPDNLNDSLFKVTLPERHIIQAMHLIDPSAMNSSFINFEDGAASAKDFLYYLYYQKFELDNFSKDHIKKILNAAVRQYIEDEMLVREGIKRGLANNRDVLNGVSMWREHYTS
;
A
#
# COMPACT_ATOMS: atom_id res chain seq x y z
N MET A 1 -60.52 -31.74 -42.05
CA MET A 1 -61.05 -30.99 -43.21
C MET A 1 -60.32 -29.66 -43.31
N LYS A 2 -59.69 -29.40 -44.46
CA LYS A 2 -59.64 -28.13 -45.22
C LYS A 2 -59.85 -26.83 -44.38
N ASN A 3 -59.01 -25.79 -44.40
CA ASN A 3 -58.25 -25.22 -45.51
C ASN A 3 -57.21 -24.19 -45.03
N TYR A 4 -56.11 -24.14 -45.78
CA TYR A 4 -55.31 -22.99 -46.18
C TYR A 4 -56.07 -21.64 -46.32
N LYS A 5 -55.39 -20.52 -46.00
CA LYS A 5 -54.96 -19.51 -47.01
C LYS A 5 -54.18 -18.32 -46.41
N LEU A 6 -52.96 -18.16 -46.93
CA LEU A 6 -52.27 -16.87 -47.15
C LEU A 6 -53.11 -15.94 -48.04
N LYS A 7 -53.00 -14.61 -47.88
CA LYS A 7 -52.29 -13.70 -48.82
C LYS A 7 -52.40 -12.21 -48.39
N ILE A 8 -51.30 -11.50 -48.15
CA ILE A 8 -50.43 -10.62 -49.01
C ILE A 8 -50.93 -9.17 -49.14
N TYR A 9 -49.95 -8.25 -49.08
CA TYR A 9 -49.78 -6.91 -49.71
C TYR A 9 -49.81 -5.74 -48.71
N GLU A 10 -48.98 -4.70 -48.77
CA GLU A 10 -47.66 -4.39 -49.35
C GLU A 10 -47.35 -2.93 -48.89
N ASN A 11 -46.08 -2.56 -48.69
CA ASN A 11 -45.50 -1.20 -48.88
C ASN A 11 -45.98 -0.08 -47.89
N VAL A 12 -45.19 0.79 -47.24
CA VAL A 12 -43.86 1.43 -47.44
C VAL A 12 -43.39 2.00 -46.08
N TRP A 13 -42.08 1.89 -45.82
CA TRP A 13 -41.18 2.68 -44.94
C TRP A 13 -41.74 3.81 -44.05
N ALA A 14 -41.46 3.74 -42.73
CA ALA A 14 -40.82 4.82 -41.95
C ALA A 14 -40.60 4.41 -40.47
N ILE A 15 -39.33 4.40 -40.05
CA ILE A 15 -38.77 4.81 -38.75
C ILE A 15 -39.75 4.81 -37.55
N LEU A 16 -39.56 3.86 -36.63
CA LEU A 16 -39.71 4.03 -35.18
C LEU A 16 -39.18 2.79 -34.44
N VAL A 17 -37.86 2.57 -34.52
CA VAL A 17 -37.13 1.75 -33.54
C VAL A 17 -36.62 2.70 -32.47
N ILE A 18 -37.53 3.24 -31.67
CA ILE A 18 -37.21 3.96 -30.43
C ILE A 18 -38.27 3.56 -29.41
N ALA A 19 -37.80 3.25 -28.21
CA ALA A 19 -38.58 2.98 -26.98
C ALA A 19 -39.08 1.55 -26.76
N PHE A 20 -38.18 0.56 -26.65
CA PHE A 20 -38.41 -0.55 -25.70
C PHE A 20 -37.14 -1.24 -25.16
N PHE A 21 -36.02 -0.50 -25.05
CA PHE A 21 -34.79 -1.04 -24.43
C PHE A 21 -34.03 0.04 -23.62
N ALA A 22 -34.78 0.86 -22.88
CA ALA A 22 -34.22 1.82 -21.93
C ALA A 22 -35.08 1.84 -20.68
N LEU A 23 -35.07 0.76 -19.89
CA LEU A 23 -35.58 0.73 -18.51
C LEU A 23 -35.05 -0.51 -17.77
N VAL A 24 -33.75 -0.78 -17.89
CA VAL A 24 -32.99 -1.51 -16.87
C VAL A 24 -31.67 -0.77 -16.68
N ASN A 25 -31.76 0.51 -16.34
CA ASN A 25 -30.66 1.22 -15.71
C ASN A 25 -31.01 1.32 -14.23
N VAL A 26 -30.43 0.40 -13.45
CA VAL A 26 -29.80 0.66 -12.15
C VAL A 26 -30.58 1.64 -11.25
N SER A 27 -31.53 1.12 -10.48
CA SER A 27 -32.01 1.75 -9.23
C SER A 27 -31.21 1.27 -8.01
N TYR A 28 -29.92 0.98 -8.16
CA TYR A 28 -29.07 0.58 -7.03
C TYR A 28 -28.49 1.78 -6.25
N SER A 29 -28.72 3.01 -6.71
CA SER A 29 -28.19 4.25 -6.11
C SER A 29 -29.14 4.94 -5.11
N GLN A 30 -30.43 4.55 -5.07
CA GLN A 30 -31.41 5.23 -4.21
C GLN A 30 -31.41 4.75 -2.75
N GLU A 31 -30.98 3.52 -2.45
CA GLU A 31 -30.95 3.04 -1.07
C GLU A 31 -29.84 3.72 -0.26
N GLU A 32 -28.66 3.99 -0.82
CA GLU A 32 -27.49 4.50 -0.08
C GLU A 32 -27.71 5.90 0.54
N ASN A 33 -28.59 6.71 -0.04
CA ASN A 33 -28.88 8.08 0.44
C ASN A 33 -30.07 8.17 1.41
N VAL A 34 -30.62 7.05 1.89
CA VAL A 34 -31.73 7.07 2.86
C VAL A 34 -31.21 7.61 4.20
N VAL A 35 -31.82 8.69 4.68
CA VAL A 35 -31.48 9.31 5.97
C VAL A 35 -32.08 8.51 7.12
N VAL A 36 -31.22 8.01 8.01
CA VAL A 36 -31.63 7.25 9.21
C VAL A 36 -31.76 8.13 10.46
N ALA A 37 -31.08 9.28 10.49
CA ALA A 37 -31.23 10.29 11.54
C ALA A 37 -30.84 11.69 11.04
N LYS A 38 -31.40 12.74 11.67
CA LYS A 38 -31.04 14.14 11.44
C LYS A 38 -30.55 14.78 12.74
N VAL A 39 -29.43 15.48 12.68
CA VAL A 39 -28.78 16.14 13.82
C VAL A 39 -28.51 17.60 13.45
N GLY A 40 -29.47 18.47 13.72
CA GLY A 40 -29.41 19.88 13.31
C GLY A 40 -29.36 20.02 11.78
N VAL A 41 -28.24 20.53 11.26
CA VAL A 41 -27.98 20.65 9.81
C VAL A 41 -27.31 19.41 9.21
N SER A 42 -26.83 18.47 10.04
CA SER A 42 -26.16 17.25 9.60
C SER A 42 -27.16 16.09 9.50
N GLU A 43 -26.90 15.16 8.58
CA GLU A 43 -27.69 13.95 8.37
C GLU A 43 -26.79 12.71 8.53
N ILE A 44 -27.36 11.60 8.98
CA ILE A 44 -26.72 10.29 8.98
C ILE A 44 -27.49 9.44 7.96
N THR A 45 -26.80 8.98 6.93
CA THR A 45 -27.36 8.10 5.89
C THR A 45 -27.21 6.63 6.26
N ILE A 46 -27.94 5.75 5.56
CA ILE A 46 -27.80 4.31 5.73
C ILE A 46 -26.41 3.82 5.26
N GLU A 47 -25.82 4.44 4.24
CA GLU A 47 -24.44 4.17 3.78
C GLU A 47 -23.44 4.47 4.90
N GLU A 48 -23.48 5.68 5.48
CA GLU A 48 -22.61 6.03 6.61
C GLU A 48 -22.80 5.09 7.81
N PHE A 49 -24.06 4.81 8.17
CA PHE A 49 -24.37 3.94 9.28
C PHE A 49 -23.80 2.53 9.07
N ARG A 50 -24.07 1.92 7.90
CA ARG A 50 -23.62 0.56 7.59
C ARG A 50 -22.09 0.48 7.59
N ASP A 51 -21.45 1.37 6.83
CA ASP A 51 -20.01 1.32 6.64
C ASP A 51 -19.30 1.48 7.99
N ARG A 52 -19.71 2.47 8.81
CA ARG A 52 -19.11 2.67 10.12
C ARG A 52 -19.46 1.55 11.12
N TYR A 53 -20.63 0.94 11.01
CA TYR A 53 -21.03 -0.18 11.86
C TYR A 53 -20.19 -1.43 11.59
N GLU A 54 -19.92 -1.75 10.32
CA GLU A 54 -19.11 -2.91 9.91
C GLU A 54 -17.64 -2.79 10.31
N PHE A 55 -17.11 -1.56 10.42
CA PHE A 55 -15.74 -1.32 10.87
C PHE A 55 -15.61 -1.07 12.39
N MET A 56 -16.72 -1.08 13.13
CA MET A 56 -16.67 -0.97 14.58
C MET A 56 -16.10 -2.26 15.19
N PRO A 57 -15.21 -2.18 16.20
CA PRO A 57 -14.82 -3.35 16.97
C PRO A 57 -16.05 -3.99 17.63
N HIS A 58 -16.51 -5.12 17.10
CA HIS A 58 -17.61 -5.89 17.70
C HIS A 58 -17.11 -6.63 18.94
N LEU A 59 -16.96 -5.92 20.05
CA LEU A 59 -16.55 -6.49 21.33
C LEU A 59 -17.69 -7.34 21.91
N ASN A 60 -17.69 -8.65 21.62
CA ASN A 60 -18.47 -9.70 22.29
C ASN A 60 -19.88 -9.30 22.79
N TYR A 61 -20.76 -8.88 21.88
CA TYR A 61 -22.21 -8.75 22.12
C TYR A 61 -22.85 -10.13 22.24
N SER A 62 -22.48 -10.88 23.27
CA SER A 62 -22.80 -12.30 23.39
C SER A 62 -24.26 -12.56 23.79
N ASN A 63 -25.07 -11.52 24.01
CA ASN A 63 -26.46 -11.61 24.49
C ASN A 63 -27.37 -10.43 24.09
N ASP A 64 -26.91 -9.46 23.28
CA ASP A 64 -27.72 -8.29 22.96
C ASP A 64 -28.45 -8.48 21.63
N ASP A 65 -29.73 -8.10 21.60
CA ASP A 65 -30.54 -8.03 20.38
C ASP A 65 -29.86 -7.13 19.34
N VAL A 66 -29.70 -7.62 18.11
CA VAL A 66 -29.00 -6.92 17.01
C VAL A 66 -29.58 -5.52 16.79
N ASP A 67 -30.90 -5.37 16.96
CA ASP A 67 -31.56 -4.08 16.82
C ASP A 67 -31.19 -3.10 17.94
N THR A 68 -30.92 -3.60 19.14
CA THR A 68 -30.44 -2.78 20.26
C THR A 68 -29.02 -2.27 19.99
N VAL A 69 -28.11 -3.13 19.52
CA VAL A 69 -26.74 -2.74 19.19
C VAL A 69 -26.71 -1.70 18.06
N LYS A 70 -27.53 -1.90 17.01
CA LYS A 70 -27.68 -0.91 15.94
C LYS A 70 -28.19 0.43 16.45
N LYS A 71 -29.14 0.42 17.39
CA LYS A 71 -29.68 1.65 17.98
C LYS A 71 -28.67 2.38 18.85
N GLU A 72 -27.92 1.66 19.67
CA GLU A 72 -26.84 2.22 20.49
C GLU A 72 -25.74 2.84 19.62
N PHE A 73 -25.36 2.13 18.55
CA PHE A 73 -24.43 2.66 17.56
C PHE A 73 -24.98 3.91 16.86
N LEU A 74 -26.27 3.94 16.49
CA LEU A 74 -26.87 5.14 15.94
C LEU A 74 -26.79 6.32 16.93
N PHE A 75 -27.00 6.08 18.22
CA PHE A 75 -26.86 7.12 19.24
C PHE A 75 -25.42 7.60 19.42
N SER A 76 -24.42 6.73 19.30
CA SER A 76 -23.02 7.17 19.34
C SER A 76 -22.67 8.04 18.13
N LEU A 77 -23.16 7.70 16.94
CA LEU A 77 -23.03 8.55 15.75
C LEU A 77 -23.70 9.90 15.94
N ILE A 78 -24.92 9.93 16.50
CA ILE A 78 -25.63 11.19 16.80
C ILE A 78 -24.83 12.05 17.79
N ALA A 79 -24.27 11.44 18.84
CA ALA A 79 -23.44 12.15 19.81
C ALA A 79 -22.17 12.74 19.17
N GLU A 80 -21.50 11.98 18.31
CA GLU A 80 -20.33 12.45 17.55
C GLU A 80 -20.70 13.65 16.66
N LYS A 81 -21.81 13.59 15.92
CA LYS A 81 -22.29 14.73 15.10
C LYS A 81 -22.57 15.97 15.97
N LEU A 82 -23.17 15.80 17.15
CA LEU A 82 -23.42 16.91 18.08
C LEU A 82 -22.12 17.55 18.57
N TRP A 83 -21.11 16.76 18.91
CA TRP A 83 -19.80 17.27 19.29
C TRP A 83 -19.08 17.94 18.13
N ALA A 84 -19.13 17.38 16.92
CA ALA A 84 -18.56 17.99 15.73
C ALA A 84 -19.17 19.38 15.45
N LEU A 85 -20.49 19.54 15.64
CA LEU A 85 -21.16 20.84 15.52
C LEU A 85 -20.62 21.86 16.56
N GLU A 86 -20.38 21.43 17.79
CA GLU A 86 -19.77 22.27 18.84
C GLU A 86 -18.29 22.58 18.51
N GLY A 87 -17.54 21.60 18.03
CA GLY A 87 -16.15 21.76 17.60
C GLY A 87 -16.01 22.75 16.44
N ALA A 88 -16.92 22.70 15.47
CA ALA A 88 -17.00 23.66 14.38
C ALA A 88 -17.30 25.09 14.91
N GLN A 89 -18.21 25.24 15.87
CA GLN A 89 -18.45 26.53 16.54
C GLN A 89 -17.19 27.06 17.24
N LYS A 90 -16.42 26.16 17.87
CA LYS A 90 -15.14 26.47 18.52
C LYS A 90 -13.96 26.56 17.55
N ARG A 91 -14.19 26.35 16.25
CA ARG A 91 -13.18 26.38 15.18
C ARG A 91 -12.05 25.36 15.37
N PHE A 92 -12.35 24.18 15.91
CA PHE A 92 -11.38 23.09 16.07
C PHE A 92 -10.82 22.60 14.73
N ASP A 93 -11.57 22.76 13.64
CA ASP A 93 -11.13 22.53 12.27
C ASP A 93 -9.96 23.43 11.83
N THR A 94 -9.74 24.55 12.53
CA THR A 94 -8.62 25.46 12.26
C THR A 94 -7.35 25.13 13.03
N LEU A 95 -7.42 24.18 13.98
CA LEU A 95 -6.24 23.69 14.67
C LEU A 95 -5.27 23.09 13.67
N GLU A 96 -3.98 23.40 13.85
CA GLU A 96 -2.95 22.97 12.91
C GLU A 96 -2.90 21.44 12.78
N SER A 97 -2.99 20.72 13.90
CA SER A 97 -3.06 19.25 13.92
C SER A 97 -4.24 18.71 13.11
N VAL A 98 -5.44 19.27 13.28
CA VAL A 98 -6.64 18.84 12.56
C VAL A 98 -6.51 19.13 11.06
N LYS A 99 -6.05 20.33 10.70
CA LYS A 99 -5.85 20.73 9.31
C LYS A 99 -4.88 19.80 8.58
N TYR A 100 -3.73 19.47 9.19
CA TYR A 100 -2.75 18.59 8.57
C TYR A 100 -3.19 17.13 8.54
N SER A 101 -3.92 16.65 9.56
CA SER A 101 -4.53 15.30 9.51
C SER A 101 -5.52 15.18 8.36
N LEU A 102 -6.40 16.18 8.18
CA LEU A 102 -7.38 16.17 7.10
C LEU A 102 -6.74 16.28 5.73
N GLU A 103 -5.68 17.07 5.59
CA GLU A 103 -4.94 17.15 4.33
C GLU A 103 -4.21 15.83 4.02
N ALA A 104 -3.56 15.21 5.00
CA ALA A 104 -2.92 13.91 4.82
C ALA A 104 -3.94 12.83 4.38
N LEU A 105 -5.11 12.79 5.03
CA LEU A 105 -6.20 11.91 4.65
C LEU A 105 -6.74 12.21 3.24
N ARG A 106 -6.99 13.49 2.93
CA ARG A 106 -7.47 13.89 1.61
C ARG A 106 -6.53 13.39 0.51
N ARG A 107 -5.23 13.55 0.72
CA ARG A 107 -4.19 13.12 -0.23
C ARG A 107 -4.13 11.60 -0.36
N LEU A 108 -4.32 10.86 0.74
CA LEU A 108 -4.47 9.41 0.72
C LEU A 108 -5.68 8.98 -0.11
N LEU A 109 -6.84 9.60 0.10
CA LEU A 109 -8.07 9.29 -0.64
C LEU A 109 -7.96 9.63 -2.13
N ILE A 110 -7.27 10.73 -2.49
CA ILE A 110 -6.98 11.05 -3.90
C ILE A 110 -6.12 9.97 -4.55
N LYS A 111 -5.10 9.47 -3.84
CA LYS A 111 -4.26 8.36 -4.33
C LYS A 111 -5.08 7.07 -4.48
N ASP A 112 -5.97 6.78 -3.54
CA ASP A 112 -6.85 5.62 -3.59
C ASP A 112 -7.78 5.67 -4.81
N GLU A 113 -8.41 6.83 -5.08
CA GLU A 113 -9.20 7.02 -6.29
C GLU A 113 -8.36 6.91 -7.57
N LEU A 114 -7.13 7.40 -7.56
CA LEU A 114 -6.23 7.22 -8.70
C LEU A 114 -5.87 5.74 -8.90
N TYR A 115 -5.67 4.99 -7.82
CA TYR A 115 -5.44 3.55 -7.87
C TYR A 115 -6.65 2.79 -8.45
N LYS A 116 -7.87 3.07 -7.97
CA LYS A 116 -9.12 2.46 -8.47
C LYS A 116 -9.38 2.75 -9.94
N THR A 117 -8.93 3.90 -10.43
CA THR A 117 -9.14 4.30 -11.83
C THR A 117 -8.04 3.79 -12.76
N GLU A 118 -6.78 3.77 -12.32
CA GLU A 118 -5.63 3.51 -13.20
C GLU A 118 -4.94 2.18 -13.00
N VAL A 119 -5.02 1.58 -11.82
CA VAL A 119 -4.28 0.36 -11.48
C VAL A 119 -5.25 -0.81 -11.38
N GLU A 120 -6.25 -0.71 -10.52
CA GLU A 120 -7.17 -1.80 -10.21
C GLU A 120 -7.84 -2.44 -11.44
N PRO A 121 -8.39 -1.69 -12.42
CA PRO A 121 -9.08 -2.28 -13.57
C PRO A 121 -8.15 -3.04 -14.52
N LYS A 122 -6.84 -2.79 -14.43
CA LYS A 122 -5.81 -3.44 -15.24
C LYS A 122 -5.29 -4.73 -14.57
N ILE A 123 -5.60 -4.97 -13.30
CA ILE A 123 -5.24 -6.19 -12.59
C ILE A 123 -6.16 -7.32 -13.03
N LYS A 124 -5.61 -8.27 -13.77
CA LYS A 124 -6.30 -9.49 -14.19
C LYS A 124 -5.47 -10.70 -13.80
N ILE A 125 -6.06 -11.59 -13.01
CA ILE A 125 -5.46 -12.85 -12.60
C ILE A 125 -6.08 -13.96 -13.47
N SER A 126 -5.25 -14.67 -14.21
CA SER A 126 -5.66 -15.81 -15.03
C SER A 126 -5.82 -17.08 -14.20
N ASN A 127 -6.54 -18.06 -14.76
CA ASN A 127 -6.67 -19.38 -14.14
C ASN A 127 -5.32 -20.10 -14.04
N ASP A 128 -4.42 -19.90 -15.02
CA ASP A 128 -3.09 -20.51 -15.02
C ASP A 128 -2.24 -19.97 -13.87
N GLU A 129 -2.20 -18.65 -13.68
CA GLU A 129 -1.53 -18.02 -12.52
C GLU A 129 -2.09 -18.54 -11.19
N MET A 130 -3.42 -18.66 -11.08
CA MET A 130 -4.05 -19.23 -9.88
C MET A 130 -3.65 -20.69 -9.65
N ASN A 131 -3.63 -21.51 -10.70
CA ASN A 131 -3.28 -22.92 -10.59
C ASN A 131 -1.81 -23.10 -10.18
N THR A 132 -0.89 -22.34 -10.79
CA THR A 132 0.52 -22.34 -10.42
C THR A 132 0.71 -21.88 -8.98
N GLY A 133 0.06 -20.78 -8.57
CA GLY A 133 0.12 -20.29 -7.20
C GLY A 133 -0.43 -21.30 -6.19
N LEU A 134 -1.53 -21.99 -6.51
CA LEU A 134 -2.09 -23.04 -5.65
C LEU A 134 -1.14 -24.23 -5.49
N GLN A 135 -0.44 -24.64 -6.54
CA GLN A 135 0.57 -25.71 -6.43
C GLN A 135 1.74 -25.32 -5.52
N ARG A 136 2.09 -24.03 -5.49
CA ARG A 136 3.23 -23.52 -4.72
C ARG A 136 2.89 -23.11 -3.29
N VAL A 137 1.66 -22.65 -3.03
CA VAL A 137 1.27 -22.12 -1.71
C VAL A 137 1.31 -23.18 -0.60
N THR A 138 1.19 -24.47 -0.96
CA THR A 138 1.35 -25.55 0.01
C THR A 138 2.78 -26.03 0.17
N LEU A 139 3.75 -25.48 -0.55
CA LEU A 139 5.14 -25.89 -0.47
C LEU A 139 5.95 -24.92 0.39
N GLU A 140 6.83 -25.49 1.20
CA GLU A 140 7.89 -24.79 1.91
C GLU A 140 9.23 -25.28 1.40
N LEU A 141 10.04 -24.37 0.85
CA LEU A 141 11.36 -24.69 0.34
C LEU A 141 12.43 -24.36 1.39
N PHE A 142 13.45 -25.20 1.48
CA PHE A 142 14.59 -25.01 2.37
C PHE A 142 15.84 -24.80 1.53
N VAL A 143 16.37 -23.57 1.52
CA VAL A 143 17.45 -23.16 0.60
C VAL A 143 18.69 -22.69 1.35
N LYS A 144 19.87 -22.93 0.78
CA LYS A 144 21.11 -22.24 1.14
C LYS A 144 21.48 -21.26 0.04
N ILE A 145 22.05 -20.14 0.42
CA ILE A 145 22.23 -18.97 -0.46
C ILE A 145 23.68 -18.50 -0.37
N ILE A 146 24.33 -18.38 -1.52
CA ILE A 146 25.57 -17.63 -1.69
C ILE A 146 25.20 -16.33 -2.43
N SER A 147 25.65 -15.18 -1.91
CA SER A 147 25.42 -13.90 -2.55
C SER A 147 26.66 -13.01 -2.58
N THR A 148 26.71 -12.12 -3.56
CA THR A 148 27.71 -11.05 -3.67
C THR A 148 27.19 -9.93 -4.58
N LYS A 149 27.73 -8.73 -4.46
CA LYS A 149 27.46 -7.63 -5.40
C LYS A 149 28.34 -7.69 -6.65
N ASP A 150 29.46 -8.42 -6.60
CA ASP A 150 30.38 -8.56 -7.73
C ASP A 150 29.96 -9.71 -8.63
N SER A 151 29.58 -9.38 -9.87
CA SER A 151 29.24 -10.38 -10.89
C SER A 151 30.42 -11.32 -11.17
N SER A 152 31.64 -10.80 -11.20
CA SER A 152 32.82 -11.62 -11.54
C SER A 152 33.05 -12.71 -10.50
N GLU A 153 32.86 -12.35 -9.22
CA GLU A 153 32.97 -13.28 -8.10
C GLU A 153 31.88 -14.37 -8.17
N ILE A 154 30.60 -14.01 -8.36
CA ILE A 154 29.52 -15.02 -8.38
C ILE A 154 29.67 -16.00 -9.55
N PHE A 155 30.09 -15.52 -10.73
CA PHE A 155 30.31 -16.39 -11.88
C PHE A 155 31.53 -17.30 -11.67
N SER A 156 32.59 -16.80 -11.04
CA SER A 156 33.72 -17.65 -10.65
C SER A 156 33.33 -18.74 -9.65
N ILE A 157 32.43 -18.44 -8.70
CA ILE A 157 31.90 -19.43 -7.76
C ILE A 157 31.07 -20.47 -8.51
N SER A 158 30.19 -20.04 -9.42
CA SER A 158 29.40 -20.95 -10.25
C SER A 158 30.28 -21.92 -11.05
N ASP A 159 31.36 -21.44 -11.65
CA ASP A 159 32.32 -22.29 -12.37
C ASP A 159 32.96 -23.36 -11.47
N GLN A 160 33.26 -23.03 -10.21
CA GLN A 160 33.79 -24.00 -9.25
C GLN A 160 32.74 -25.07 -8.91
N LEU A 161 31.49 -24.66 -8.68
CA LEU A 161 30.38 -25.56 -8.38
C LEU A 161 30.07 -26.49 -9.56
N ILE A 162 30.06 -25.97 -10.79
CA ILE A 162 29.87 -26.76 -12.02
C ILE A 162 31.00 -27.79 -12.20
N LYS A 163 32.23 -27.44 -11.81
CA LYS A 163 33.39 -28.36 -11.81
C LYS A 163 33.37 -29.39 -10.68
N GLY A 164 32.34 -29.40 -9.84
CA GLY A 164 32.13 -30.38 -8.77
C GLY A 164 32.61 -29.95 -7.40
N ALA A 165 32.92 -28.67 -7.18
CA ALA A 165 33.13 -28.16 -5.82
C ALA A 165 31.85 -28.32 -4.99
N ASP A 166 32.00 -28.75 -3.74
CA ASP A 166 30.86 -28.89 -2.82
C ASP A 166 30.36 -27.50 -2.37
N PHE A 167 29.04 -27.30 -2.46
CA PHE A 167 28.41 -26.03 -2.12
C PHE A 167 28.62 -25.63 -0.66
N ASP A 168 28.51 -26.59 0.25
CA ASP A 168 28.61 -26.33 1.69
C ASP A 168 30.05 -25.95 2.07
N SER A 169 31.03 -26.53 1.39
CA SER A 169 32.44 -26.17 1.50
C SER A 169 32.70 -24.73 1.05
N VAL A 170 32.16 -24.31 -0.11
CA VAL A 170 32.28 -22.92 -0.58
C VAL A 170 31.61 -21.96 0.41
N LEU A 171 30.36 -22.26 0.82
CA LEU A 171 29.60 -21.42 1.75
C LEU A 171 30.31 -21.27 3.10
N SER A 172 30.92 -22.33 3.64
CA SER A 172 31.55 -22.33 4.97
C SER A 172 32.62 -21.25 5.18
N THR A 173 33.24 -20.78 4.10
CA THR A 173 34.28 -19.75 4.12
C THR A 173 33.75 -18.33 4.06
N ARG A 174 32.42 -18.16 3.90
CA ARG A 174 31.79 -16.87 3.68
C ARG A 174 31.01 -16.37 4.88
N ARG A 175 30.79 -15.05 4.91
CA ARG A 175 30.03 -14.41 6.00
C ARG A 175 28.58 -14.84 6.05
N GLU A 176 27.97 -15.16 4.90
CA GLU A 176 26.56 -15.55 4.84
C GLU A 176 26.29 -16.88 5.57
N ASN A 177 27.30 -17.74 5.74
CA ASN A 177 27.18 -19.00 6.48
C ASN A 177 26.73 -18.79 7.93
N ASN A 178 27.19 -17.71 8.57
CA ASN A 178 26.82 -17.39 9.96
C ASN A 178 25.33 -17.07 10.09
N LEU A 179 24.69 -16.62 9.00
CA LEU A 179 23.27 -16.26 8.94
C LEU A 179 22.38 -17.45 8.52
N GLN A 180 22.98 -18.59 8.12
CA GLN A 180 22.28 -19.73 7.53
C GLN A 180 22.72 -21.06 8.16
N GLN A 181 22.84 -21.08 9.49
CA GLN A 181 23.13 -22.30 10.26
C GLN A 181 22.08 -23.41 10.04
N SER A 182 20.85 -22.98 9.74
CA SER A 182 19.80 -23.81 9.15
C SER A 182 19.44 -23.25 7.77
N PRO A 183 18.96 -24.10 6.83
CA PRO A 183 18.46 -23.61 5.55
C PRO A 183 17.38 -22.55 5.72
N VAL A 184 17.40 -21.53 4.87
CA VAL A 184 16.40 -20.47 4.81
C VAL A 184 15.09 -21.05 4.31
N ARG A 185 14.01 -20.84 5.07
CA ARG A 185 12.66 -21.27 4.69
C ARG A 185 12.03 -20.23 3.76
N ILE A 186 11.67 -20.65 2.55
CA ILE A 186 10.98 -19.85 1.54
C ILE A 186 9.56 -20.41 1.35
N VAL A 187 8.58 -19.53 1.36
CA VAL A 187 7.17 -19.85 1.07
C VAL A 187 6.66 -18.99 -0.08
N TYR A 188 5.57 -19.41 -0.71
CA TYR A 188 4.98 -18.66 -1.81
C TYR A 188 4.64 -17.22 -1.40
N GLY A 189 5.05 -16.24 -2.20
CA GLY A 189 4.85 -14.82 -1.94
C GLY A 189 5.80 -14.21 -0.89
N SER A 190 6.80 -14.95 -0.41
CA SER A 190 7.76 -14.42 0.57
C SER A 190 8.94 -13.67 -0.05
N LEU A 191 9.17 -13.82 -1.36
CA LEU A 191 10.22 -13.12 -2.08
C LEU A 191 9.64 -11.93 -2.86
N GLU A 192 10.37 -10.81 -2.83
CA GLU A 192 10.03 -9.61 -3.61
C GLU A 192 10.23 -9.83 -5.12
N ASP A 193 11.29 -10.55 -5.51
CA ASP A 193 11.57 -10.85 -6.91
C ASP A 193 10.90 -12.16 -7.34
N GLU A 194 9.82 -12.04 -8.09
CA GLU A 194 9.05 -13.16 -8.62
C GLU A 194 9.90 -14.09 -9.50
N ASN A 195 10.91 -13.59 -10.22
CA ASN A 195 11.77 -14.44 -11.05
C ASN A 195 12.65 -15.37 -10.20
N VAL A 196 13.10 -14.87 -9.04
CA VAL A 196 13.86 -15.69 -8.08
C VAL A 196 12.93 -16.74 -7.46
N GLU A 197 11.70 -16.35 -7.13
CA GLU A 197 10.71 -17.30 -6.61
C GLU A 197 10.38 -18.39 -7.64
N ASP A 198 10.10 -18.01 -8.89
CA ASP A 198 9.84 -18.93 -9.99
C ASP A 198 10.98 -19.92 -10.20
N LEU A 199 12.23 -19.44 -10.16
CA LEU A 199 13.42 -20.27 -10.23
C LEU A 199 13.41 -21.32 -9.11
N LEU A 200 13.23 -20.89 -7.85
CA LEU A 200 13.30 -21.77 -6.69
C LEU A 200 12.20 -22.83 -6.69
N PHE A 201 10.95 -22.46 -6.99
CA PHE A 201 9.84 -23.43 -7.06
C PHE A 201 9.91 -24.33 -8.31
N GLY A 202 10.77 -24.01 -9.28
CA GLY A 202 11.07 -24.88 -10.42
C GLY A 202 12.27 -25.81 -10.22
N MET A 203 13.00 -25.68 -9.11
CA MET A 203 14.20 -26.49 -8.82
C MET A 203 13.85 -27.85 -8.23
N ASN A 204 14.70 -28.85 -8.50
CA ASN A 204 14.62 -30.16 -7.84
C ASN A 204 15.43 -30.14 -6.53
N PRO A 205 14.97 -30.83 -5.46
CA PRO A 205 15.76 -31.02 -4.25
C PRO A 205 17.18 -31.54 -4.54
N GLY A 206 18.17 -30.94 -3.89
CA GLY A 206 19.60 -31.21 -4.08
C GLY A 206 20.26 -30.42 -5.21
N SER A 207 19.50 -29.73 -6.07
CA SER A 207 20.07 -28.97 -7.19
C SER A 207 20.62 -27.60 -6.76
N ILE A 208 21.53 -27.07 -7.58
CA ILE A 208 22.15 -25.76 -7.43
C ILE A 208 21.75 -24.90 -8.63
N SER A 209 21.35 -23.66 -8.39
CA SER A 209 20.97 -22.73 -9.45
C SER A 209 22.19 -22.17 -10.19
N LEU A 210 21.96 -21.61 -11.38
CA LEU A 210 22.92 -20.67 -11.96
C LEU A 210 22.87 -19.32 -11.22
N PRO A 211 23.90 -18.46 -11.37
CA PRO A 211 23.86 -17.10 -10.86
C PRO A 211 22.65 -16.34 -11.41
N ILE A 212 21.84 -15.80 -10.51
CA ILE A 212 20.71 -14.94 -10.83
C ILE A 212 20.94 -13.56 -10.21
N LYS A 213 20.67 -12.52 -11.00
CA LYS A 213 20.72 -11.14 -10.54
C LYS A 213 19.37 -10.77 -9.94
N SER A 214 19.38 -10.20 -8.73
CA SER A 214 18.19 -9.66 -8.08
C SER A 214 18.56 -8.44 -7.25
N GLY A 215 17.77 -7.36 -7.33
CA GLY A 215 18.12 -6.08 -6.71
C GLY A 215 19.52 -5.57 -7.11
N ASP A 216 20.34 -5.23 -6.11
CA ASP A 216 21.71 -4.75 -6.30
C ASP A 216 22.79 -5.85 -6.17
N GLY A 217 22.39 -7.12 -6.19
CA GLY A 217 23.27 -8.26 -5.97
C GLY A 217 23.03 -9.44 -6.90
N TRP A 218 23.87 -10.46 -6.71
CA TRP A 218 23.81 -11.75 -7.39
C TRP A 218 23.72 -12.88 -6.38
N PHE A 219 23.02 -13.93 -6.77
CA PHE A 219 22.69 -15.04 -5.89
C PHE A 219 22.90 -16.38 -6.60
N ILE A 220 23.37 -17.38 -5.87
CA ILE A 220 23.32 -18.80 -6.21
C ILE A 220 22.60 -19.50 -5.07
N PHE A 221 21.63 -20.34 -5.43
CA PHE A 221 20.80 -21.09 -4.48
C PHE A 221 21.12 -22.58 -4.56
N LYS A 222 21.13 -23.26 -3.40
CA LYS A 222 21.05 -24.72 -3.31
C LYS A 222 19.73 -25.08 -2.65
N LEU A 223 18.86 -25.79 -3.35
CA LEU A 223 17.62 -26.31 -2.77
C LEU A 223 17.97 -27.55 -1.96
N VAL A 224 17.89 -27.47 -0.63
CA VAL A 224 18.20 -28.59 0.26
C VAL A 224 17.04 -29.60 0.26
N GLY A 225 15.81 -29.09 0.25
CA GLY A 225 14.60 -29.91 0.22
C GLY A 225 13.33 -29.07 0.22
N GLU A 226 12.20 -29.76 0.17
CA GLU A 226 10.87 -29.17 0.21
C GLU A 226 9.96 -29.98 1.15
N ASN A 227 8.99 -29.30 1.76
CA ASN A 227 7.95 -29.93 2.56
C ASN A 227 6.57 -29.39 2.18
N GLN A 228 5.53 -30.18 2.43
CA GLN A 228 4.17 -29.67 2.40
C GLN A 228 3.89 -28.88 3.69
N ASN A 229 3.28 -27.71 3.57
CA ASN A 229 2.81 -26.90 4.68
C ASN A 229 1.50 -27.53 5.22
N PRO A 230 1.53 -28.15 6.42
CA PRO A 230 0.36 -28.82 6.97
C PRO A 230 -0.77 -27.86 7.36
N GLY A 231 -0.46 -26.56 7.48
CA GLY A 231 -1.45 -25.51 7.80
C GLY A 231 -2.28 -25.06 6.60
N ILE A 232 -1.96 -25.50 5.37
CA ILE A 232 -2.61 -25.02 4.16
C ILE A 232 -3.28 -26.18 3.42
N ASN A 233 -4.62 -26.18 3.44
CA ASN A 233 -5.41 -27.11 2.65
C ASN A 233 -5.73 -26.49 1.28
N LEU A 234 -5.27 -27.11 0.19
CA LEU A 234 -5.51 -26.69 -1.20
C LEU A 234 -6.99 -26.45 -1.53
N SER A 235 -7.88 -27.24 -0.95
CA SER A 235 -9.33 -27.16 -1.20
C SER A 235 -10.00 -26.06 -0.39
N SER A 236 -9.28 -25.41 0.53
CA SER A 236 -9.82 -24.33 1.35
C SER A 236 -9.89 -23.01 0.58
N GLU A 237 -10.88 -22.20 0.93
CA GLU A 237 -10.96 -20.81 0.49
C GLU A 237 -9.74 -20.00 0.96
N HIS A 238 -9.16 -20.36 2.11
CA HIS A 238 -7.97 -19.74 2.65
C HIS A 238 -6.76 -19.83 1.70
N ALA A 239 -6.49 -21.01 1.12
CA ALA A 239 -5.42 -21.19 0.14
C ALA A 239 -5.64 -20.33 -1.12
N ARG A 240 -6.87 -20.31 -1.64
CA ARG A 240 -7.23 -19.46 -2.79
C ARG A 240 -7.06 -17.98 -2.49
N ASN A 241 -7.45 -17.53 -1.30
CA ASN A 241 -7.34 -16.13 -0.90
C ASN A 241 -5.87 -15.70 -0.71
N MET A 242 -5.01 -16.55 -0.14
CA MET A 242 -3.57 -16.27 -0.06
C MET A 242 -2.93 -16.13 -1.44
N VAL A 243 -3.25 -17.05 -2.37
CA VAL A 243 -2.72 -16.99 -3.74
C VAL A 243 -3.23 -15.76 -4.47
N LYS A 244 -4.54 -15.51 -4.41
CA LYS A 244 -5.16 -14.34 -5.04
C LYS A 244 -4.53 -13.05 -4.51
N LYS A 245 -4.35 -12.92 -3.19
CA LYS A 245 -3.72 -11.76 -2.59
C LYS A 245 -2.29 -11.57 -3.08
N THR A 246 -1.48 -12.62 -3.06
CA THR A 246 -0.08 -12.57 -3.54
C THR A 246 0.00 -12.14 -5.01
N LEU A 247 -0.82 -12.73 -5.88
CA LEU A 247 -0.87 -12.38 -7.30
C LEU A 247 -1.37 -10.95 -7.53
N GLN A 248 -2.35 -10.52 -6.72
CA GLN A 248 -2.83 -9.15 -6.75
C GLN A 248 -1.73 -8.18 -6.35
N ASP A 249 -1.03 -8.41 -5.24
CA ASP A 249 0.05 -7.56 -4.74
C ASP A 249 1.18 -7.40 -5.79
N ARG A 250 1.57 -8.51 -6.45
CA ARG A 250 2.55 -8.47 -7.55
C ARG A 250 2.10 -7.64 -8.74
N LYS A 251 0.84 -7.82 -9.18
CA LYS A 251 0.28 -7.04 -10.28
C LYS A 251 0.11 -5.57 -9.91
N VAL A 252 -0.23 -5.26 -8.66
CA VAL A 252 -0.25 -3.89 -8.13
C VAL A 252 1.15 -3.27 -8.25
N GLN A 253 2.20 -3.98 -7.81
CA GLN A 253 3.58 -3.48 -7.92
C GLN A 253 3.98 -3.26 -9.38
N GLN A 254 3.68 -4.20 -10.28
CA GLN A 254 4.02 -4.09 -11.70
C GLN A 254 3.26 -2.95 -12.39
N VAL A 255 1.93 -2.95 -12.30
CA VAL A 255 1.07 -1.97 -12.99
C VAL A 255 1.19 -0.59 -12.37
N GLY A 256 1.18 -0.51 -11.03
CA GLY A 256 1.35 0.73 -10.28
C GLY A 256 2.74 1.33 -10.47
N GLY A 257 3.79 0.51 -10.43
CA GLY A 257 5.17 0.92 -10.72
C GLY A 257 5.31 1.48 -12.14
N ALA A 258 4.83 0.76 -13.16
CA ALA A 258 4.86 1.23 -14.54
C ALA A 258 4.05 2.53 -14.74
N TYR A 259 2.93 2.68 -14.03
CA TYR A 259 2.16 3.91 -14.05
C TYR A 259 2.94 5.07 -13.43
N LEU A 260 3.54 4.88 -12.25
CA LEU A 260 4.38 5.88 -11.58
C LEU A 260 5.59 6.29 -12.44
N ASP A 261 6.27 5.31 -13.04
CA ASP A 261 7.38 5.52 -13.96
C ASP A 261 6.96 6.39 -15.16
N SER A 262 5.73 6.21 -15.65
CA SER A 262 5.20 7.04 -16.74
C SER A 262 4.93 8.49 -16.32
N LEU A 263 4.65 8.75 -15.03
CA LEU A 263 4.42 10.09 -14.50
C LEU A 263 5.73 10.85 -14.25
N ILE A 264 6.76 10.13 -13.78
CA ILE A 264 8.07 10.67 -13.41
C ILE A 264 9.03 10.69 -14.62
N GLY A 265 8.83 9.78 -15.57
CA GLY A 265 9.70 9.59 -16.73
C GLY A 265 9.99 10.89 -17.48
N GLY A 266 11.28 11.18 -17.66
CA GLY A 266 11.75 12.39 -18.34
C GLY A 266 11.73 13.67 -17.50
N LYS A 267 11.24 13.63 -16.25
CA LYS A 267 11.24 14.78 -15.34
C LYS A 267 12.47 14.76 -14.44
N ARG A 268 12.99 15.95 -14.12
CA ARG A 268 14.04 16.14 -13.12
C ARG A 268 13.43 16.82 -11.90
N ILE A 269 13.18 16.03 -10.86
CA ILE A 269 12.65 16.50 -9.59
C ILE A 269 13.79 16.43 -8.57
N GLU A 270 14.14 17.59 -8.00
CA GLU A 270 15.24 17.69 -7.04
C GLU A 270 14.78 18.31 -5.73
N ALA A 271 15.27 17.74 -4.64
CA ALA A 271 15.14 18.31 -3.31
C ALA A 271 16.30 19.27 -3.03
N ASP A 272 16.01 20.41 -2.41
CA ASP A 272 17.01 21.38 -1.99
C ASP A 272 17.92 20.77 -0.91
N GLY A 273 19.20 20.61 -1.24
CA GLY A 273 20.17 19.98 -0.35
C GLY A 273 20.43 20.76 0.94
N LYS A 274 20.28 22.09 0.95
CA LYS A 274 20.45 22.90 2.17
C LYS A 274 19.29 22.69 3.12
N ILE A 275 18.07 22.67 2.60
CA ILE A 275 16.86 22.39 3.39
C ILE A 275 16.88 20.95 3.88
N PHE A 276 17.29 19.99 3.05
CA PHE A 276 17.49 18.61 3.46
C PHE A 276 18.43 18.51 4.68
N LEU A 277 19.58 19.20 4.65
CA LEU A 277 20.54 19.18 5.76
C LEU A 277 19.94 19.77 7.03
N LYS A 278 19.15 20.86 6.95
CA LYS A 278 18.45 21.41 8.12
C LYS A 278 17.46 20.40 8.72
N ILE A 279 16.68 19.72 7.89
CA ILE A 279 15.73 18.68 8.33
C ILE A 279 16.48 17.52 8.97
N PHE A 280 17.55 17.06 8.32
CA PHE A 280 18.40 15.99 8.80
C PHE A 280 19.03 16.31 10.16
N ASP A 281 19.63 17.50 10.31
CA ASP A 281 20.31 17.90 11.54
C ASP A 281 19.31 18.01 12.71
N ALA A 282 18.09 18.51 12.46
CA ALA A 282 17.01 18.58 13.44
C ALA A 282 16.55 17.17 13.87
N LEU A 283 16.25 16.29 12.92
CA LEU A 283 15.84 14.91 13.21
C LEU A 283 16.95 14.13 13.93
N TYR A 284 18.19 14.22 13.44
CA TYR A 284 19.34 13.53 14.04
C TYR A 284 19.57 14.00 15.47
N SER A 285 19.41 15.30 15.76
CA SER A 285 19.55 15.84 17.11
C SER A 285 18.50 15.28 18.08
N VAL A 286 17.25 15.12 17.62
CA VAL A 286 16.18 14.51 18.41
C VAL A 286 16.43 13.02 18.62
N ILE A 287 16.75 12.29 17.54
CA ILE A 287 17.02 10.85 17.59
C ILE A 287 18.19 10.55 18.53
N LYS A 288 19.32 11.27 18.40
CA LYS A 288 20.51 11.04 19.22
C LYS A 288 20.29 11.27 20.71
N LYS A 289 19.36 12.16 21.07
CA LYS A 289 19.03 12.45 22.46
C LYS A 289 18.33 11.26 23.14
N GLU A 290 17.53 10.51 22.39
CA GLU A 290 16.78 9.36 22.91
C GLU A 290 17.49 8.01 22.64
N TYR A 291 18.21 7.91 21.52
CA TYR A 291 18.86 6.69 21.04
C TYR A 291 20.37 6.93 20.85
N PRO A 292 21.18 6.74 21.90
CA PRO A 292 22.63 6.86 21.79
C PRO A 292 23.26 5.79 20.89
N ASP A 293 24.45 6.08 20.36
CA ASP A 293 25.17 5.28 19.35
C ASP A 293 25.50 3.83 19.80
N ASN A 294 25.34 3.50 21.09
CA ASN A 294 25.54 2.15 21.63
C ASN A 294 24.35 1.20 21.41
N LEU A 295 23.23 1.67 20.85
CA LEU A 295 22.05 0.87 20.51
C LEU A 295 22.04 0.36 19.05
N ASN A 296 23.16 0.53 18.33
CA ASN A 296 23.29 0.25 16.89
C ASN A 296 23.21 -1.24 16.48
N ASP A 297 23.14 -2.18 17.44
CA ASP A 297 23.07 -3.63 17.20
C ASP A 297 21.70 -4.25 17.57
N SER A 298 20.65 -3.43 17.67
CA SER A 298 19.30 -3.95 17.91
C SER A 298 18.77 -4.67 16.66
N LEU A 299 18.49 -5.98 16.79
CA LEU A 299 17.76 -6.76 15.78
C LEU A 299 16.31 -6.26 15.54
N PHE A 300 15.86 -5.27 16.32
CA PHE A 300 14.51 -4.71 16.26
C PHE A 300 14.54 -3.32 15.63
N LYS A 301 13.71 -3.16 14.59
CA LYS A 301 13.37 -1.85 14.02
C LYS A 301 12.62 -1.02 15.06
N VAL A 302 13.04 0.23 15.22
CA VAL A 302 12.37 1.22 16.05
C VAL A 302 11.61 2.17 15.13
N THR A 303 10.27 2.18 15.25
CA THR A 303 9.45 3.21 14.63
C THR A 303 9.61 4.50 15.41
N LEU A 304 10.04 5.56 14.73
CA LEU A 304 10.21 6.87 15.33
C LEU A 304 8.83 7.44 15.73
N PRO A 305 8.62 7.76 17.02
CA PRO A 305 7.37 8.36 17.46
C PRO A 305 7.08 9.73 16.83
N GLU A 306 5.80 10.00 16.54
CA GLU A 306 5.28 11.28 16.03
C GLU A 306 5.80 12.52 16.78
N ARG A 307 5.91 12.41 18.11
CA ARG A 307 6.47 13.48 18.97
C ARG A 307 7.88 13.93 18.56
N HIS A 308 8.70 13.04 17.99
CA HIS A 308 10.05 13.40 17.55
C HIS A 308 10.04 14.22 16.28
N ILE A 309 9.07 13.97 15.39
CA ILE A 309 8.87 14.81 14.21
C ILE A 309 8.45 16.22 14.65
N ILE A 310 7.51 16.34 15.58
CA ILE A 310 7.11 17.63 16.17
C ILE A 310 8.30 18.35 16.81
N GLN A 311 9.10 17.64 17.62
CA GLN A 311 10.30 18.21 18.23
C GLN A 311 11.30 18.70 17.19
N ALA A 312 11.53 17.94 16.12
CA ALA A 312 12.42 18.33 15.04
C ALA A 312 11.89 19.56 14.29
N MET A 313 10.58 19.64 14.06
CA MET A 313 9.95 20.83 13.47
C MET A 313 10.20 22.09 14.29
N HIS A 314 10.18 22.00 15.62
CA HIS A 314 10.49 23.14 16.51
C HIS A 314 11.96 23.57 16.49
N LEU A 315 12.89 22.73 16.02
CA LEU A 315 14.31 23.07 15.89
C LEU A 315 14.64 23.77 14.56
N ILE A 316 13.73 23.72 13.58
CA ILE A 316 13.92 24.31 12.26
C ILE A 316 13.32 25.70 12.23
N ASP A 317 14.08 26.67 11.71
CA ASP A 317 13.63 28.05 11.65
C ASP A 317 12.38 28.23 10.75
N PRO A 318 11.43 29.12 11.08
CA PRO A 318 10.19 29.28 10.31
C PRO A 318 10.41 29.65 8.83
N SER A 319 11.51 30.34 8.50
CA SER A 319 11.83 30.68 7.11
C SER A 319 12.21 29.43 6.31
N ALA A 320 13.01 28.53 6.88
CA ALA A 320 13.35 27.25 6.29
C ALA A 320 12.12 26.34 6.19
N MET A 321 11.27 26.34 7.21
CA MET A 321 10.05 25.53 7.24
C MET A 321 9.12 25.82 6.05
N ASN A 322 8.97 27.11 5.71
CA ASN A 322 8.11 27.56 4.60
C ASN A 322 8.84 27.69 3.26
N SER A 323 10.13 27.41 3.20
CA SER A 323 10.90 27.48 1.95
C SER A 323 10.56 26.33 1.02
N SER A 324 10.72 26.55 -0.30
CA SER A 324 10.59 25.47 -1.29
C SER A 324 11.64 24.41 -1.01
N PHE A 325 11.20 23.20 -0.73
CA PHE A 325 12.05 22.05 -0.51
C PHE A 325 12.18 21.20 -1.78
N ILE A 326 11.05 20.91 -2.46
CA ILE A 326 11.04 20.14 -3.70
C ILE A 326 10.25 20.92 -4.74
N ASN A 327 10.86 21.12 -5.91
CA ASN A 327 10.23 21.81 -7.03
C ASN A 327 9.65 20.81 -8.03
N PHE A 328 8.38 20.99 -8.36
CA PHE A 328 7.64 20.29 -9.40
C PHE A 328 7.30 21.25 -10.54
N GLU A 329 6.82 20.74 -11.67
CA GLU A 329 6.43 21.57 -12.83
C GLU A 329 5.26 22.52 -12.51
N ASP A 330 4.35 22.09 -11.64
CA ASP A 330 3.10 22.76 -11.27
C ASP A 330 3.10 23.29 -9.82
N GLY A 331 4.27 23.49 -9.23
CA GLY A 331 4.42 24.11 -7.92
C GLY A 331 5.58 23.54 -7.12
N ALA A 332 5.59 23.80 -5.82
CA ALA A 332 6.61 23.29 -4.92
C ALA A 332 5.98 22.69 -3.68
N ALA A 333 6.69 21.75 -3.06
CA ALA A 333 6.44 21.30 -1.70
C ALA A 333 7.43 21.97 -0.76
N SER A 334 6.95 22.45 0.38
CA SER A 334 7.78 23.06 1.41
C SER A 334 8.41 22.02 2.34
N ALA A 335 9.38 22.43 3.15
CA ALA A 335 9.91 21.58 4.23
C ALA A 335 8.82 21.16 5.22
N LYS A 336 7.85 22.06 5.46
CA LYS A 336 6.68 21.81 6.30
C LYS A 336 5.84 20.67 5.75
N ASP A 337 5.53 20.70 4.46
CA ASP A 337 4.70 19.67 3.82
C ASP A 337 5.36 18.29 3.94
N PHE A 338 6.68 18.21 3.72
CA PHE A 338 7.43 16.98 3.90
C PHE A 338 7.48 16.49 5.35
N LEU A 339 7.63 17.38 6.33
CA LEU A 339 7.66 16.99 7.74
C LEU A 339 6.29 16.52 8.25
N TYR A 340 5.19 17.12 7.79
CA TYR A 340 3.85 16.60 8.07
C TYR A 340 3.58 15.30 7.32
N TYR A 341 4.09 15.14 6.10
CA TYR A 341 4.07 13.83 5.45
C TYR A 341 4.78 12.79 6.32
N LEU A 342 6.00 13.09 6.79
CA LEU A 342 6.79 12.20 7.62
C LEU A 342 6.13 11.87 8.96
N TYR A 343 5.37 12.81 9.52
CA TYR A 343 4.60 12.62 10.75
C TYR A 343 3.61 11.45 10.64
N TYR A 344 2.96 11.27 9.50
CA TYR A 344 2.00 10.18 9.28
C TYR A 344 2.63 8.92 8.65
N GLN A 345 3.93 8.96 8.34
CA GLN A 345 4.66 7.80 7.84
C GLN A 345 5.34 7.03 8.96
N LYS A 346 5.41 5.70 8.82
CA LYS A 346 6.21 4.87 9.71
C LYS A 346 7.70 5.04 9.40
N PHE A 347 8.35 5.98 10.07
CA PHE A 347 9.79 6.18 9.94
C PHE A 347 10.55 5.18 10.83
N GLU A 348 10.90 4.02 10.26
CA GLU A 348 11.56 2.93 10.97
C GLU A 348 13.08 3.02 10.86
N LEU A 349 13.79 2.78 11.96
CA LEU A 349 15.25 2.73 12.04
C LEU A 349 15.70 1.39 12.62
N ASP A 350 16.61 0.68 11.96
CA ASP A 350 17.31 -0.49 12.52
C ASP A 350 18.75 -0.16 12.96
N ASN A 351 19.23 1.04 12.63
CA ASN A 351 20.55 1.53 13.00
C ASN A 351 20.52 3.05 13.20
N PHE A 352 21.18 3.55 14.25
CA PHE A 352 21.15 4.97 14.66
C PHE A 352 22.41 5.75 14.23
N SER A 353 23.28 5.15 13.42
CA SER A 353 24.43 5.86 12.86
C SER A 353 23.99 7.00 11.94
N LYS A 354 24.78 8.06 11.93
CA LYS A 354 24.52 9.28 11.17
C LYS A 354 24.26 9.00 9.68
N ASP A 355 25.09 8.15 9.07
CA ASP A 355 25.00 7.82 7.64
C ASP A 355 23.76 6.97 7.33
N HIS A 356 23.41 6.05 8.23
CA HIS A 356 22.22 5.22 8.07
C HIS A 356 20.93 6.05 8.17
N ILE A 357 20.79 6.90 9.20
CA ILE A 357 19.65 7.80 9.34
C ILE A 357 19.53 8.71 8.11
N LYS A 358 20.67 9.24 7.62
CA LYS A 358 20.69 10.07 6.41
C LYS A 358 20.22 9.29 5.18
N LYS A 359 20.59 8.02 5.04
CA LYS A 359 20.14 7.15 3.96
C LYS A 359 18.62 6.92 4.02
N ILE A 360 18.08 6.61 5.20
CA ILE A 360 16.63 6.40 5.38
C ILE A 360 15.86 7.70 5.09
N LEU A 361 16.33 8.85 5.58
CA LEU A 361 15.71 10.13 5.28
C LEU A 361 15.72 10.44 3.77
N ASN A 362 16.81 10.13 3.07
CA ASN A 362 16.86 10.25 1.60
C ASN A 362 15.83 9.33 0.91
N ALA A 363 15.63 8.12 1.40
CA ALA A 363 14.60 7.22 0.87
C ALA A 363 13.20 7.79 1.13
N ALA A 364 12.93 8.34 2.31
CA ALA A 364 11.67 9.00 2.65
C ALA A 364 11.38 10.20 1.75
N VAL A 365 12.40 10.99 1.38
CA VAL A 365 12.25 12.10 0.41
C VAL A 365 11.86 11.57 -0.98
N ARG A 366 12.44 10.46 -1.43
CA ARG A 366 12.05 9.85 -2.72
C ARG A 366 10.60 9.35 -2.69
N GLN A 367 10.22 8.64 -1.63
CA GLN A 367 8.83 8.18 -1.46
C GLN A 367 7.85 9.36 -1.43
N TYR A 368 8.22 10.45 -0.76
CA TYR A 368 7.40 11.66 -0.76
C TYR A 368 7.23 12.25 -2.17
N ILE A 369 8.30 12.30 -2.98
CA ILE A 369 8.23 12.75 -4.37
C ILE A 369 7.27 11.87 -5.17
N GLU A 370 7.38 10.55 -5.06
CA GLU A 370 6.51 9.59 -5.76
C GLU A 370 5.04 9.76 -5.36
N ASP A 371 4.78 9.88 -4.06
CA ASP A 371 3.44 10.09 -3.52
C ASP A 371 2.84 11.44 -3.97
N GLU A 372 3.65 12.50 -3.94
CA GLU A 372 3.28 13.83 -4.38
C GLU A 372 2.92 13.83 -5.87
N MET A 373 3.66 13.10 -6.71
CA MET A 373 3.38 12.96 -8.14
C MET A 373 2.02 12.29 -8.39
N LEU A 374 1.70 11.24 -7.63
CA LEU A 374 0.38 10.59 -7.70
C LEU A 374 -0.74 11.53 -7.25
N VAL A 375 -0.55 12.24 -6.14
CA VAL A 375 -1.56 13.20 -5.63
C VAL A 375 -1.81 14.31 -6.65
N ARG A 376 -0.76 14.91 -7.20
CA ARG A 376 -0.86 15.99 -8.20
C ARG A 376 -1.58 15.53 -9.46
N GLU A 377 -1.27 14.32 -9.94
CA GLU A 377 -1.96 13.74 -11.09
C GLU A 377 -3.45 13.50 -10.77
N GLY A 378 -3.78 12.99 -9.58
CA GLY A 378 -5.16 12.83 -9.15
C GLY A 378 -5.92 14.16 -9.06
N ILE A 379 -5.29 15.21 -8.54
CA ILE A 379 -5.86 16.57 -8.50
C ILE A 379 -6.09 17.10 -9.92
N LYS A 380 -5.10 16.96 -10.81
CA LYS A 380 -5.18 17.40 -12.21
C LYS A 380 -6.33 16.72 -12.96
N ARG A 381 -6.65 15.47 -12.61
CA ARG A 381 -7.78 14.71 -13.16
C ARG A 381 -9.12 15.01 -12.49
N GLY A 382 -9.14 15.88 -11.48
CA GLY A 382 -10.35 16.25 -10.74
C GLY A 382 -10.80 15.21 -9.71
N LEU A 383 -9.99 14.20 -9.39
CA LEU A 383 -10.34 13.15 -8.42
C LEU A 383 -10.49 13.71 -7.00
N ALA A 384 -9.87 14.85 -6.70
CA ALA A 384 -10.06 15.56 -5.44
C ALA A 384 -11.51 16.04 -5.20
N ASN A 385 -12.35 16.05 -6.23
CA ASN A 385 -13.77 16.39 -6.16
C ASN A 385 -14.67 15.15 -6.32
N ASN A 386 -14.12 13.93 -6.35
CA ASN A 386 -14.91 12.71 -6.34
C ASN A 386 -15.74 12.65 -5.04
N ARG A 387 -16.99 12.19 -5.14
CA ARG A 387 -17.92 12.00 -4.02
C ARG A 387 -17.26 11.22 -2.88
N ASP A 388 -16.53 10.15 -3.20
CA ASP A 388 -15.96 9.27 -2.16
C ASP A 388 -14.82 9.96 -1.40
N VAL A 389 -14.01 10.79 -2.09
CA VAL A 389 -12.98 11.63 -1.44
C VAL A 389 -13.63 12.68 -0.56
N LEU A 390 -14.65 13.38 -1.07
CA LEU A 390 -15.33 14.44 -0.32
C LEU A 390 -16.05 13.89 0.92
N ASN A 391 -16.75 12.77 0.77
CA ASN A 391 -17.45 12.09 1.86
C ASN A 391 -16.45 11.59 2.91
N GLY A 392 -15.37 10.95 2.50
CA GLY A 392 -14.32 10.48 3.41
C GLY A 392 -13.69 11.62 4.20
N VAL A 393 -13.30 12.72 3.54
CA VAL A 393 -12.75 13.89 4.24
C VAL A 393 -13.78 14.52 5.19
N SER A 394 -15.05 14.59 4.80
CA SER A 394 -16.11 15.15 5.64
C SER A 394 -16.33 14.32 6.91
N MET A 395 -16.42 13.00 6.75
CA MET A 395 -16.61 12.07 7.88
C MET A 395 -15.48 12.22 8.91
N TRP A 396 -14.22 12.21 8.46
CA TRP A 396 -13.08 12.35 9.36
C TRP A 396 -12.91 13.76 9.92
N ARG A 397 -13.39 14.80 9.22
CA ARG A 397 -13.45 16.15 9.79
C ARG A 397 -14.38 16.19 10.99
N GLU A 398 -15.55 15.59 10.88
CA GLU A 398 -16.48 15.50 12.00
C GLU A 398 -15.83 14.72 13.15
N HIS A 399 -15.22 13.57 12.86
CA HIS A 399 -14.50 12.78 13.86
C HIS A 399 -13.37 13.54 14.58
N TYR A 400 -12.57 14.32 13.86
CA TYR A 400 -11.47 15.09 14.47
C TYR A 400 -11.90 16.36 15.19
N THR A 401 -13.17 16.77 15.02
CA THR A 401 -13.71 17.98 15.66
C THR A 401 -14.75 17.68 16.72
N SER A 402 -15.25 16.45 16.80
CA SER A 402 -16.01 15.90 17.92
C SER A 402 -15.11 15.62 19.13
#